data_AF-A0A843YN52-F1
#
_entry.id   AF-A0A843YN52-F1
#
_cell.length_a   1.000
_cell.length_b   1.000
_cell.length_c   1.000
_cell.angle_alpha   90.00
_cell.angle_beta   90.00
_cell.angle_gamma   90.00
#
_symmetry.space_group_name_H-M   'P 1'
#
loop_
_entity.id
_entity.type
_entity.pdbx_description
1 polymer ?
#
loop_
_entity_poly.entity_id
_entity_poly.type
_entity_poly.pdbx_seq_one_letter_code
_entity_poly.pdbx_strand_id
1 'polypeptide(L)'
;MASQNTPSVTITNLESAFAGESMAHIKYRYFAKLAREAGADDVAKIFEDTADQEVMHAFGHLDLLYPKAQLTPAKSLEIAIEGETYEYTEMYPKFRHLAVEEGNQAAVAEFDEQIAESKEHAENFKRTLEKAAKRFAALAKVEERHANHYRDALEALNAG
;
A
#
# COMPACT_ATOMS: atom_id res chain seq x y z
N MET A 1 14.21 3.53 33.41
CA MET A 1 14.96 3.39 32.15
C MET A 1 13.93 3.25 31.04
N ALA A 2 13.89 4.18 30.09
CA ALA A 2 12.96 4.09 28.97
C ALA A 2 13.32 2.84 28.16
N SER A 3 12.37 1.90 28.04
CA SER A 3 12.51 0.76 27.14
C SER A 3 12.63 1.32 25.73
N GLN A 4 13.84 1.32 25.17
CA GLN A 4 14.02 1.66 23.77
C GLN A 4 13.28 0.60 22.96
N ASN A 5 12.23 1.04 22.28
CA ASN A 5 11.41 0.23 21.39
C ASN A 5 12.22 0.03 20.09
N THR A 6 13.31 -0.75 20.17
CA THR A 6 14.14 -1.03 19.00
C THR A 6 13.31 -1.85 18.02
N PRO A 7 13.19 -1.42 16.75
CA PRO A 7 12.51 -2.19 15.74
C PRO A 7 13.04 -3.63 15.68
N SER A 8 12.15 -4.61 15.52
CA SER A 8 12.54 -6.00 15.38
C SER A 8 13.44 -6.16 14.16
N VAL A 9 14.64 -6.72 14.33
CA VAL A 9 15.58 -7.00 13.24
C VAL A 9 14.91 -7.82 12.14
N THR A 10 14.03 -8.75 12.52
CA THR A 10 13.26 -9.55 11.55
C THR A 10 12.30 -8.69 10.73
N ILE A 11 11.66 -7.69 11.33
CA ILE A 11 10.76 -6.77 10.60
C ILE A 11 11.56 -5.92 9.63
N THR A 12 12.69 -5.35 10.06
CA THR A 12 13.59 -4.59 9.17
C THR A 12 14.11 -5.45 8.01
N ASN A 13 14.41 -6.73 8.26
CA ASN A 13 14.82 -7.65 7.21
C ASN A 13 13.69 -7.94 6.22
N LEU A 14 12.45 -8.09 6.70
CA LEU A 14 11.29 -8.30 5.84
C LEU A 14 10.97 -7.07 4.98
N GLU A 15 11.06 -5.86 5.54
CA GLU A 15 10.91 -4.61 4.79
C GLU A 15 12.00 -4.48 3.72
N SER A 16 13.24 -4.82 4.07
CA SER A 16 14.38 -4.81 3.13
C SER A 16 14.21 -5.84 2.01
N ALA A 17 13.73 -7.05 2.34
CA ALA A 17 13.44 -8.08 1.36
C ALA A 17 12.30 -7.63 0.42
N PHE A 18 11.19 -7.11 0.97
CA PHE A 18 10.09 -6.56 0.16
C PHE A 18 10.56 -5.46 -0.80
N ALA A 19 11.41 -4.53 -0.33
CA ALA A 19 12.01 -3.51 -1.19
C ALA A 19 12.88 -4.13 -2.29
N GLY A 20 13.71 -5.13 -1.93
CA GLY A 20 14.55 -5.87 -2.87
C GLY A 20 13.75 -6.56 -3.98
N GLU A 21 12.72 -7.32 -3.62
CA GLU A 21 11.87 -8.03 -4.60
C GLU A 21 11.07 -7.05 -5.47
N SER A 22 10.61 -5.93 -4.92
CA SER A 22 9.94 -4.88 -5.68
C SER A 22 10.86 -4.24 -6.72
N MET A 23 12.12 -3.99 -6.35
CA MET A 23 13.15 -3.50 -7.27
C MET A 23 13.53 -4.54 -8.33
N ALA A 24 13.61 -5.83 -7.95
CA ALA A 24 13.92 -6.91 -8.88
C ALA A 24 12.81 -7.07 -9.93
N HIS A 25 11.54 -7.08 -9.50
CA HIS A 25 10.38 -7.11 -10.39
C HIS A 25 10.47 -6.03 -11.47
N ILE A 26 10.58 -4.76 -11.07
CA ILE A 26 10.53 -3.66 -12.05
C ILE A 26 11.75 -3.66 -12.99
N LYS A 27 12.93 -4.06 -12.51
CA LYS A 27 14.13 -4.23 -13.35
C LYS A 27 13.94 -5.33 -14.39
N TYR A 28 13.40 -6.49 -13.99
CA TYR A 28 13.19 -7.60 -14.91
C TYR A 28 12.11 -7.28 -15.95
N ARG A 29 11.04 -6.55 -15.59
CA ARG A 29 10.09 -6.01 -16.58
C ARG A 29 10.76 -5.07 -17.58
N TYR A 30 11.67 -4.20 -17.10
CA TYR A 30 12.44 -3.32 -17.99
C TYR A 30 13.40 -4.10 -18.90
N PHE A 31 14.10 -5.11 -18.38
CA PHE A 31 14.99 -5.95 -19.18
C PHE A 31 14.24 -6.78 -20.22
N ALA A 32 13.05 -7.29 -19.87
CA ALA A 32 12.17 -7.94 -20.83
C ALA A 32 11.79 -7.01 -21.99
N LYS A 33 11.40 -5.76 -21.69
CA LYS A 33 11.10 -4.75 -22.71
C LYS A 33 12.29 -4.56 -23.66
N LEU A 34 13.50 -4.40 -23.13
CA LEU A 34 14.71 -4.26 -23.94
C LEU A 34 15.02 -5.51 -24.78
N ALA A 35 14.80 -6.70 -24.23
CA ALA A 35 14.98 -7.97 -24.94
C ALA A 35 13.98 -8.11 -26.11
N ARG A 36 12.71 -7.71 -25.92
CA ARG A 36 11.71 -7.65 -27.00
C ARG A 36 12.15 -6.72 -28.12
N GLU A 37 12.65 -5.52 -27.78
CA GLU A 37 13.15 -4.54 -28.75
C GLU A 37 14.34 -5.06 -29.56
N ALA A 38 15.15 -5.94 -28.96
CA ALA A 38 16.27 -6.61 -29.60
C ALA A 38 15.88 -7.87 -30.39
N GLY A 39 14.61 -8.28 -30.38
CA GLY A 39 14.13 -9.52 -31.02
C GLY A 39 14.48 -10.81 -30.27
N ALA A 40 14.89 -10.72 -29.00
CA ALA A 40 15.22 -11.85 -28.14
C ALA A 40 13.99 -12.26 -27.30
N ASP A 41 12.97 -12.81 -27.97
CA ASP A 41 11.67 -13.11 -27.36
C ASP A 41 11.72 -14.18 -26.26
N ASP A 42 12.62 -15.15 -26.37
CA ASP A 42 12.85 -16.20 -25.38
C ASP A 42 13.47 -15.62 -24.09
N VAL A 43 14.46 -14.74 -24.24
CA VAL A 43 15.08 -14.01 -23.11
C VAL A 43 14.07 -13.08 -22.44
N ALA A 44 13.28 -12.35 -23.23
CA ALA A 44 12.23 -11.49 -22.70
C ALA A 44 11.24 -12.28 -21.86
N LYS A 45 10.81 -13.45 -22.35
CA LYS A 45 9.89 -14.32 -21.62
C LYS A 45 10.45 -14.80 -20.29
N ILE A 46 11.74 -15.16 -20.22
CA ILE A 46 12.36 -15.56 -18.95
C ILE A 46 12.34 -14.41 -17.93
N PHE A 47 12.64 -13.18 -18.37
CA PHE A 47 12.56 -12.01 -17.48
C PHE A 47 11.13 -11.71 -17.03
N GLU A 48 10.14 -11.82 -17.92
CA GLU A 48 8.71 -11.67 -17.58
C GLU A 48 8.29 -12.72 -16.54
N ASP A 49 8.57 -14.00 -16.79
CA ASP A 49 8.20 -15.11 -15.90
C ASP A 49 8.91 -15.02 -14.53
N THR A 50 10.13 -14.48 -14.50
CA THR A 50 10.87 -14.23 -13.24
C THR A 50 10.30 -13.02 -12.49
N ALA A 51 9.99 -11.93 -13.20
CA ALA A 51 9.38 -10.75 -12.59
C ALA A 51 8.05 -11.08 -11.92
N ASP A 52 7.25 -11.96 -12.53
CA ASP A 52 5.98 -12.41 -11.96
C ASP A 52 6.19 -13.25 -10.67
N GLN A 53 7.29 -13.99 -10.58
CA GLN A 53 7.68 -14.71 -9.35
C GLN A 53 8.12 -13.75 -8.23
N GLU A 54 8.85 -12.67 -8.54
CA GLU A 54 9.27 -11.71 -7.50
C GLU A 54 8.09 -10.97 -6.86
N VAL A 55 6.99 -10.76 -7.61
CA VAL A 55 5.74 -10.24 -7.02
C VAL A 55 5.18 -11.22 -5.98
N MET A 56 5.27 -12.53 -6.24
CA MET A 56 4.81 -13.53 -5.28
C MET A 56 5.68 -13.58 -4.03
N HIS A 57 7.00 -13.40 -4.16
CA HIS A 57 7.90 -13.24 -3.01
C HIS A 57 7.58 -11.97 -2.21
N ALA A 58 7.40 -10.84 -2.89
CA ALA A 58 6.99 -9.58 -2.27
C ALA A 58 5.67 -9.72 -1.48
N PHE A 59 4.67 -10.40 -2.05
CA PHE A 59 3.41 -10.69 -1.35
C PHE A 59 3.61 -11.60 -0.13
N GLY A 60 4.52 -12.59 -0.21
CA GLY A 60 4.88 -13.42 0.95
C GLY A 60 5.47 -12.59 2.10
N HIS A 61 6.31 -11.60 1.81
CA HIS A 61 6.84 -10.68 2.82
C HIS A 61 5.76 -9.75 3.38
N LEU A 62 4.88 -9.22 2.51
CA LEU A 62 3.76 -8.37 2.94
C LEU A 62 2.75 -9.12 3.80
N ASP A 63 2.50 -10.41 3.57
CA ASP A 63 1.64 -11.23 4.42
C ASP A 63 2.17 -11.35 5.87
N LEU A 64 3.50 -11.26 6.05
CA LEU A 64 4.16 -11.26 7.37
C LEU A 64 4.20 -9.87 8.01
N LEU A 65 4.42 -8.83 7.22
CA LEU A 65 4.46 -7.42 7.68
C LEU A 65 3.07 -6.87 7.99
N TYR A 66 2.08 -7.26 7.20
CA TYR A 66 0.69 -6.82 7.29
C TYR A 66 -0.26 -8.02 7.33
N PRO A 67 -0.34 -8.74 8.46
CA PRO A 67 -1.15 -9.95 8.55
C PRO A 67 -2.61 -9.70 8.15
N LYS A 68 -3.16 -10.56 7.29
CA LYS A 68 -4.53 -10.44 6.75
C LYS A 68 -5.61 -10.26 7.83
N ALA A 69 -5.43 -10.88 9.00
CA ALA A 69 -6.36 -10.76 10.13
C ALA A 69 -6.43 -9.34 10.72
N GLN A 70 -5.43 -8.49 10.44
CA GLN A 70 -5.33 -7.12 10.91
C GLN A 70 -5.63 -6.09 9.81
N LEU A 71 -5.73 -6.53 8.55
CA LEU A 71 -6.04 -5.66 7.42
C LEU A 71 -7.52 -5.68 7.08
N THR A 72 -8.10 -4.48 7.06
CA THR A 72 -9.42 -4.22 6.46
C THR A 72 -9.23 -3.18 5.36
N PRO A 73 -10.17 -3.02 4.40
CA PRO A 73 -10.07 -1.95 3.41
C PRO A 73 -9.89 -0.56 4.04
N ALA A 74 -10.54 -0.30 5.19
CA ALA A 74 -10.36 0.94 5.94
C ALA A 74 -8.92 1.06 6.48
N LYS A 75 -8.38 0.00 7.08
CA LYS A 75 -7.01 0.02 7.61
C LYS A 75 -5.96 0.15 6.50
N SER A 76 -6.17 -0.49 5.35
CA SER A 76 -5.31 -0.34 4.18
C SER A 76 -5.30 1.10 3.65
N LEU A 77 -6.46 1.78 3.63
CA LEU A 77 -6.54 3.19 3.27
C LEU A 77 -5.81 4.09 4.29
N GLU A 78 -5.92 3.81 5.59
CA GLU A 78 -5.15 4.53 6.62
C GLU A 78 -3.64 4.40 6.40
N ILE A 79 -3.15 3.18 6.15
CA ILE A 79 -1.73 2.92 5.87
C ILE A 79 -1.27 3.68 4.62
N ALA A 80 -2.07 3.65 3.54
CA ALA A 80 -1.77 4.40 2.33
C ALA A 80 -1.73 5.92 2.58
N ILE A 81 -2.68 6.45 3.36
CA ILE A 81 -2.68 7.88 3.73
C ILE A 81 -1.43 8.25 4.53
N GLU A 82 -1.02 7.41 5.48
CA GLU A 82 0.19 7.62 6.28
C GLU A 82 1.45 7.63 5.40
N GLY A 83 1.58 6.66 4.49
CA GLY A 83 2.68 6.58 3.53
C GLY A 83 2.76 7.81 2.63
N GLU A 84 1.68 8.11 1.91
CA GLU A 84 1.62 9.28 1.02
C GLU A 84 1.86 10.58 1.78
N THR A 85 1.35 10.71 3.01
CA THR A 85 1.63 11.88 3.86
C THR A 85 3.11 12.02 4.18
N TYR A 86 3.75 10.93 4.62
CA TYR A 86 5.18 10.93 4.86
C TYR A 86 6.00 11.30 3.62
N GLU A 87 5.58 10.80 2.45
CA GLU A 87 6.22 11.11 1.17
C GLU A 87 6.22 12.62 0.88
N TYR A 88 5.04 13.27 0.89
CA TYR A 88 4.94 14.69 0.53
C TYR A 88 5.34 15.67 1.65
N THR A 89 5.34 15.27 2.92
CA THR A 89 5.74 16.16 4.02
C THR A 89 7.19 16.01 4.45
N GLU A 90 7.78 14.82 4.32
CA GLU A 90 9.11 14.53 4.88
C GLU A 90 10.08 14.00 3.81
N MET A 91 9.76 12.89 3.16
CA MET A 91 10.73 12.14 2.33
C MET A 91 11.15 12.91 1.09
N TYR A 92 10.20 13.27 0.22
CA TYR A 92 10.52 13.97 -1.02
C TYR A 92 11.01 15.40 -0.79
N PRO A 93 10.48 16.19 0.17
CA PRO A 93 11.07 17.48 0.53
C PRO A 93 12.54 17.38 0.93
N LYS A 94 12.91 16.34 1.70
CA LYS A 94 14.31 16.09 2.06
C LYS A 94 15.15 15.72 0.83
N PHE A 95 14.67 14.81 -0.03
CA PHE A 95 15.41 14.42 -1.24
C PHE A 95 15.59 15.58 -2.21
N ARG A 96 14.53 16.37 -2.40
CA ARG A 96 14.57 17.60 -3.18
C ARG A 96 15.61 18.58 -2.65
N HIS A 97 15.67 18.79 -1.33
CA HIS A 97 16.69 19.67 -0.72
C HIS A 97 18.11 19.20 -1.06
N LEU A 98 18.40 17.91 -0.88
CA LEU A 98 19.70 17.33 -1.21
C LEU A 98 20.02 17.46 -2.71
N ALA A 99 19.05 17.24 -3.59
CA ALA A 99 19.22 17.43 -5.04
C ALA A 99 19.55 18.89 -5.41
N VAL A 100 18.99 19.88 -4.69
CA VAL A 100 19.36 21.29 -4.84
C VAL A 100 20.81 21.53 -4.41
N GLU A 101 21.24 20.98 -3.28
CA GLU A 101 22.63 21.09 -2.78
C GLU A 101 23.64 20.51 -3.78
N GLU A 102 23.27 19.43 -4.47
CA GLU A 102 24.08 18.79 -5.51
C GLU A 102 23.97 19.45 -6.90
N GLY A 103 23.06 20.41 -7.07
CA GLY A 103 22.80 21.07 -8.36
C GLY A 103 22.10 20.18 -9.40
N ASN A 104 21.48 19.07 -9.00
CA ASN A 104 20.80 18.13 -9.90
C ASN A 104 19.35 18.58 -10.19
N GLN A 105 19.19 19.47 -11.17
CA GLN A 105 17.89 20.05 -11.52
C GLN A 105 16.86 19.02 -12.02
N ALA A 106 17.30 17.93 -12.66
CA ALA A 106 16.39 16.88 -13.11
C ALA A 106 15.76 16.15 -11.92
N ALA A 107 16.55 15.80 -10.90
CA ALA A 107 16.04 15.21 -9.67
C ALA A 107 15.15 16.17 -8.89
N VAL A 108 15.46 17.47 -8.86
CA VAL A 108 14.60 18.48 -8.23
C VAL A 108 13.21 18.50 -8.88
N ALA A 109 13.15 18.53 -10.22
CA ALA A 109 11.88 18.52 -10.94
C ALA A 109 11.05 17.26 -10.67
N GLU A 110 11.70 16.08 -10.70
CA GLU A 110 11.05 14.81 -10.37
C GLU A 110 10.47 14.82 -8.94
N PHE A 111 11.25 15.25 -7.96
CA PHE A 111 10.77 15.31 -6.57
C PHE A 111 9.68 16.35 -6.37
N ASP A 112 9.69 17.46 -7.11
CA ASP A 112 8.60 18.45 -7.09
C ASP A 112 7.28 17.85 -7.61
N GLU A 113 7.33 17.07 -8.69
CA GLU A 113 6.17 16.34 -9.22
C GLU A 113 5.67 15.30 -8.21
N GLN A 114 6.57 14.49 -7.64
CA GLN A 114 6.22 13.46 -6.67
C GLN A 114 5.62 14.05 -5.38
N ILE A 115 6.09 15.20 -4.89
CA ILE A 115 5.46 15.90 -3.75
C ILE A 115 4.00 16.28 -4.07
N ALA A 116 3.74 16.80 -5.27
CA ALA A 116 2.41 17.19 -5.69
C ALA A 116 1.48 15.97 -5.83
N GLU A 117 1.96 14.90 -6.47
CA GLU A 117 1.22 13.66 -6.68
C GLU A 117 0.91 12.94 -5.37
N SER A 118 1.89 12.74 -4.48
CA SER A 118 1.65 12.07 -3.19
C SER A 118 0.65 12.84 -2.33
N LYS A 119 0.64 14.19 -2.41
CA LYS A 119 -0.40 15.00 -1.76
C LYS A 119 -1.79 14.71 -2.35
N GLU A 120 -1.92 14.64 -3.67
CA GLU A 120 -3.18 14.29 -4.33
C GLU A 120 -3.65 12.87 -3.94
N HIS A 121 -2.74 11.90 -3.91
CA HIS A 121 -3.03 10.54 -3.48
C HIS A 121 -3.55 10.49 -2.04
N ALA A 122 -2.87 11.16 -1.10
CA ALA A 122 -3.31 11.24 0.29
C ALA A 122 -4.73 11.83 0.41
N GLU A 123 -5.05 12.88 -0.35
CA GLU A 123 -6.39 13.47 -0.38
C GLU A 123 -7.44 12.54 -0.99
N ASN A 124 -7.09 11.82 -2.07
CA ASN A 124 -7.94 10.82 -2.71
C ASN A 124 -8.27 9.65 -1.77
N PHE A 125 -7.26 9.12 -1.07
CA PHE A 125 -7.47 8.06 -0.09
C PHE A 125 -8.30 8.52 1.10
N LYS A 126 -8.07 9.74 1.64
CA LYS A 126 -8.89 10.33 2.70
C LYS A 126 -10.37 10.42 2.30
N ARG A 127 -10.66 10.97 1.11
CA ARG A 127 -12.03 11.04 0.57
C ARG A 127 -12.66 9.66 0.43
N THR A 128 -11.88 8.67 0.03
CA THR A 128 -12.35 7.28 -0.14
C THR A 128 -12.67 6.64 1.21
N LEU A 129 -11.81 6.84 2.21
CA LEU A 129 -12.02 6.35 3.57
C LEU A 129 -13.28 6.95 4.20
N GLU A 130 -13.51 8.25 4.04
CA GLU A 130 -14.74 8.91 4.52
C GLU A 130 -16.02 8.34 3.88
N LYS A 131 -15.99 8.07 2.57
CA LYS A 131 -17.10 7.43 1.86
C LYS A 131 -17.33 6.00 2.36
N ALA A 132 -16.26 5.24 2.57
CA ALA A 132 -16.33 3.89 3.11
C ALA A 132 -16.93 3.89 4.53
N ALA A 133 -16.49 4.78 5.41
CA ALA A 133 -17.00 4.92 6.77
C ALA A 133 -18.52 5.21 6.79
N LYS A 134 -18.99 6.13 5.93
CA LYS A 134 -20.43 6.42 5.78
C LYS A 134 -21.22 5.20 5.32
N ARG A 135 -20.68 4.43 4.37
CA ARG A 135 -21.30 3.19 3.87
C ARG A 135 -21.40 2.13 4.97
N PHE A 136 -20.34 1.91 5.73
CA PHE A 136 -20.33 0.95 6.83
C PHE A 136 -21.30 1.35 7.95
N ALA A 137 -21.36 2.63 8.30
CA ALA A 137 -22.33 3.13 9.28
C ALA A 137 -23.79 2.94 8.81
N ALA A 138 -24.06 3.10 7.52
CA ALA A 138 -25.38 2.85 6.95
C ALA A 138 -25.75 1.36 7.00
N LEU A 139 -24.83 0.47 6.64
CA LEU A 139 -25.04 -0.99 6.69
C LEU A 139 -25.27 -1.46 8.13
N ALA A 140 -24.49 -1.00 9.10
CA ALA A 140 -24.67 -1.36 10.51
C ALA A 140 -26.08 -1.04 11.03
N LYS A 141 -26.64 0.12 10.66
CA LYS A 141 -28.00 0.50 11.01
C LYS A 141 -29.07 -0.40 10.36
N VAL A 142 -28.81 -0.89 9.14
CA VAL A 142 -29.72 -1.81 8.45
C VAL A 142 -29.69 -3.19 9.13
N GLU A 143 -28.51 -3.69 9.44
CA GLU A 143 -28.34 -4.96 10.15
C GLU A 143 -28.94 -4.92 11.56
N GLU A 144 -28.78 -3.81 12.28
CA GLU A 144 -29.43 -3.61 13.59
C GLU A 144 -30.96 -3.68 13.49
N ARG A 145 -31.54 -3.04 12.46
CA ARG A 145 -33.00 -3.12 12.21
C ARG A 145 -33.44 -4.54 11.91
N HIS A 146 -32.70 -5.27 11.07
CA HIS A 146 -33.01 -6.67 10.78
C HIS A 146 -32.93 -7.53 12.04
N ALA A 147 -31.87 -7.39 12.85
CA ALA A 147 -31.71 -8.13 14.09
C ALA A 147 -32.85 -7.86 15.09
N ASN A 148 -33.29 -6.60 15.20
CA ASN A 148 -34.42 -6.24 16.05
C ASN A 148 -35.74 -6.82 15.51
N HIS A 149 -35.99 -6.75 14.20
CA HIS A 149 -37.18 -7.38 13.60
C HIS A 149 -37.24 -8.89 13.86
N TYR A 150 -36.10 -9.60 13.79
CA TYR A 150 -36.05 -11.02 14.12
C TYR A 150 -36.33 -11.30 15.60
N ARG A 151 -35.84 -10.45 16.52
CA ARG A 151 -36.17 -10.57 17.95
C ARG A 151 -37.66 -10.35 18.20
N ASP A 152 -38.23 -9.29 17.63
CA ASP A 152 -39.65 -8.97 17.80
C ASP A 152 -40.54 -10.12 17.28
N ALA A 153 -40.18 -10.70 16.12
CA ALA A 153 -40.90 -11.85 15.56
C ALA A 153 -40.77 -13.11 16.44
N LEU A 154 -39.59 -13.36 17.02
CA LEU A 154 -39.36 -14.49 17.92
C LEU A 154 -40.13 -14.32 19.23
N GLU A 155 -40.16 -13.11 19.80
CA GLU A 155 -40.95 -12.80 20.99
C GLU A 155 -42.44 -13.00 20.74
N ALA A 156 -42.95 -12.54 19.59
CA ALA A 156 -44.35 -12.73 19.21
C ALA A 156 -44.73 -14.23 19.06
N LEU A 157 -43.83 -15.07 18.54
CA LEU A 157 -44.05 -16.52 18.42
C LEU A 157 -44.04 -17.23 19.78
N ASN A 158 -43.24 -16.77 20.73
CA ASN A 158 -43.13 -17.39 22.06
C ASN A 158 -44.22 -16.92 23.05
N ALA A 159 -44.94 -15.85 22.72
CA ALA A 159 -46.01 -15.29 23.54
C ALA A 159 -47.42 -15.84 23.22
N GLY A 160 -47.55 -16.67 22.18
CA GLY A 160 -48.79 -17.35 21.78
C GLY A 160 -48.77 -18.84 22.12
#